data_AF-A0A945KZQ5-F1
#
_entry.id   AF-A0A945KZQ5-F1
#
_cell.length_a   1.000
_cell.length_b   1.000
_cell.length_c   1.000
_cell.angle_alpha   90.00
_cell.angle_beta   90.00
_cell.angle_gamma   90.00
#
_symmetry.space_group_name_H-M   'P 1'
#
loop_
_entity.id
_entity.type
_entity.pdbx_description
1 polymer ?
#
loop_
_entity_poly.entity_id
_entity_poly.type
_entity_poly.pdbx_seq_one_letter_code
_entity_poly.pdbx_strand_id
1 'polypeptide(L)' 'MTASSRPDGRAIDELRPITFEADFAPNATGSVLVSFGNTR' A
#
# COMPACT_ATOMS: atom_id res chain seq x y z
N MET A 1 27.45 11.85 6.36
CA MET A 1 26.37 11.72 5.36
C MET A 1 25.16 11.18 6.08
N THR A 2 24.25 12.05 6.51
CA THR A 2 23.04 11.63 7.23
C THR A 2 22.06 11.10 6.18
N ALA A 3 21.93 9.78 6.08
CA ALA A 3 20.85 9.17 5.32
C ALA A 3 19.54 9.72 5.88
N SER A 4 18.85 10.56 5.12
CA SER A 4 17.54 11.07 5.48
C SER A 4 16.60 9.87 5.52
N SER A 5 16.44 9.27 6.69
CA SER A 5 15.43 8.24 6.91
C SER A 5 14.10 8.83 6.51
N ARG A 6 13.34 8.12 5.67
CA ARG A 6 12.02 8.58 5.27
C ARG A 6 11.17 8.75 6.53
N PRO A 7 10.16 9.65 6.55
CA PRO A 7 9.35 9.89 7.75
C PRO A 7 8.66 8.63 8.30
N ASP A 8 8.45 7.63 7.45
CA ASP A 8 7.86 6.34 7.76
C ASP A 8 8.90 5.25 8.07
N GLY A 9 10.18 5.60 8.18
CA GLY A 9 11.28 4.70 8.56
C GLY A 9 11.68 3.70 7.47
N ARG A 10 11.09 3.78 6.27
CA ARG A 10 11.40 2.88 5.16
C ARG A 10 12.75 3.19 4.52
N ALA A 11 13.39 2.17 3.98
CA ALA A 11 14.56 2.36 3.14
C ALA A 11 14.21 3.15 1.87
N ILE A 12 15.24 3.67 1.20
CA ILE A 12 15.09 4.47 -0.03
C ILE A 12 14.45 3.63 -1.15
N ASP A 13 14.80 2.35 -1.21
CA ASP A 13 14.35 1.34 -2.17
C ASP A 13 13.15 0.51 -1.68
N GLU A 14 12.70 0.71 -0.44
CA GLU A 14 11.59 -0.05 0.13
C GLU A 14 10.23 0.56 -0.23
N LEU A 15 9.31 -0.28 -0.74
CA LEU A 15 7.93 0.08 -1.07
C LEU A 15 7.05 0.16 0.19
N ARG A 16 5.92 0.87 0.09
CA ARG A 16 4.91 0.87 1.19
C ARG A 16 4.27 -0.53 1.26
N PRO A 17 3.76 -0.95 2.43
CA PRO A 17 2.96 -2.17 2.53
C PRO A 17 1.81 -2.16 1.52
N ILE A 18 1.70 -3.23 0.72
CA ILE A 18 0.65 -3.38 -0.29
C ILE A 18 -0.27 -4.51 0.17
N THR A 19 -1.57 -4.25 0.25
CA THR A 19 -2.58 -5.27 0.56
C THR A 19 -3.64 -5.33 -0.52
N PHE A 20 -4.13 -6.53 -0.79
CA PHE A 20 -5.17 -6.82 -1.78
C PHE A 20 -6.33 -7.49 -1.07
N GLU A 21 -7.51 -6.87 -1.15
CA GLU A 21 -8.76 -7.42 -0.64
C GLU A 21 -9.67 -7.71 -1.84
N ALA A 22 -9.82 -9.00 -2.16
CA ALA A 22 -10.71 -9.44 -3.23
C ALA A 22 -12.18 -9.38 -2.78
N ASP A 23 -13.09 -9.29 -3.75
CA ASP A 23 -14.55 -9.27 -3.54
C ASP A 23 -15.04 -8.11 -2.66
N PHE A 24 -14.30 -6.99 -2.65
CA PHE A 24 -14.60 -5.80 -1.86
C PHE A 24 -15.97 -5.16 -2.18
N ALA A 25 -16.38 -5.19 -3.46
CA ALA A 25 -17.65 -4.66 -3.92
C ALA A 25 -18.61 -5.81 -4.29
N PRO A 26 -19.64 -6.08 -3.46
CA PRO A 26 -20.48 -7.28 -3.59
C PRO A 26 -21.37 -7.30 -4.84
N ASN A 27 -21.62 -6.14 -5.43
CA ASN A 27 -22.45 -6.01 -6.63
C ASN A 27 -21.64 -5.95 -7.93
N ALA A 28 -20.31 -5.92 -7.85
CA ALA A 28 -19.44 -5.93 -9.02
C ALA A 28 -19.16 -7.38 -9.44
N THR A 29 -19.11 -7.65 -10.74
CA THR A 29 -18.75 -8.98 -11.29
C THR A 29 -17.34 -9.43 -10.88
N GLY A 30 -16.46 -8.47 -10.58
CA GLY A 30 -15.17 -8.70 -9.96
C GLY A 30 -14.68 -7.40 -9.34
N SER A 31 -14.12 -7.46 -8.15
CA SER A 31 -13.57 -6.29 -7.47
C SER A 31 -12.38 -6.67 -6.59
N VAL A 32 -11.42 -5.75 -6.52
CA VAL A 32 -10.27 -5.87 -5.62
C VAL A 32 -9.97 -4.47 -5.09
N LEU A 33 -9.90 -4.32 -3.78
CA LEU A 33 -9.37 -3.13 -3.14
C LEU A 33 -7.86 -3.29 -2.96
N VAL A 34 -7.10 -2.35 -3.50
CA VAL A 34 -5.63 -2.32 -3.37
C VAL A 34 -5.24 -1.17 -2.46
N SER A 35 -4.62 -1.47 -1.33
CA SER A 35 -4.12 -0.44 -0.42
C SER A 35 -2.59 -0.36 -0.45
N PHE A 36 -2.06 0.86 -0.51
CA PHE A 36 -0.63 1.19 -0.48
C PHE A 36 -0.32 2.03 0.77
N GLY A 37 -0.08 1.35 1.89
CA GLY A 37 -0.04 2.00 3.21
C GLY A 37 -1.37 2.70 3.51
N ASN A 38 -1.37 4.01 3.70
CA ASN A 38 -2.57 4.79 4.00
C ASN A 38 -3.42 5.17 2.76
N THR A 39 -2.99 4.81 1.55
CA THR A 39 -3.76 5.03 0.32
C THR A 39 -4.63 3.79 0.06
N ARG A 40 -5.96 3.94 -0.06
CA ARG A 40 -6.93 2.88 -0.37
C ARG A 40 -8.00 3.41 -1.30
#